data_AF-A0A5B8XW85-F1
#
_entry.id   AF-A0A5B8XW85-F1
#
_cell.length_a   1.000
_cell.length_b   1.000
_cell.length_c   1.000
_cell.angle_alpha   90.00
_cell.angle_beta   90.00
_cell.angle_gamma   90.00
#
_symmetry.space_group_name_H-M   'P 1'
#
loop_
_entity.id
_entity.type
_entity.pdbx_description
1 polymer ?
#
loop_
_entity_poly.entity_id
_entity_poly.type
_entity_poly.pdbx_seq_one_letter_code
_entity_poly.pdbx_strand_id
1 'polypeptide(L)'
;MSNGNGAIAERLKTHLETVGAQLQVDETFVRMYGLDFTLTRLRDVHAHVNLGVHITTAKDNVEELTKFIQASKRGVVMKSIYIEVSDDAFETGGVPVAFGACVTALFDRRFSQHRSVGVRIHEDCSFQFFEVEEALNRLERKFVDDDLVIGDSLDGKIIAYFTDKGFGFIQTEDERKFFFHIANVVDDDLRARLPAYVLGEVIPVEFQFGGNDGKKYPKAINVALSDEFYDEEFDSEGYRD
;
A
#
# COMPACT_ATOMS: atom_id res chain seq x y z
N MET A 1 17.55 -12.35 -15.45
CA MET A 1 17.69 -10.88 -15.32
C MET A 1 18.11 -10.52 -13.89
N SER A 2 19.22 -11.08 -13.37
CA SER A 2 19.53 -11.08 -11.93
C SER A 2 20.89 -10.47 -11.53
N ASN A 3 21.58 -9.75 -12.44
CA ASN A 3 22.91 -9.21 -12.15
C ASN A 3 22.93 -7.72 -11.72
N GLY A 4 21.82 -6.98 -11.83
CA GLY A 4 21.75 -5.55 -11.51
C GLY A 4 21.66 -5.25 -10.01
N ASN A 5 20.73 -5.89 -9.30
CA ASN A 5 20.45 -5.63 -7.88
C ASN A 5 21.64 -5.94 -6.97
N GLY A 6 22.38 -7.03 -7.24
CA GLY A 6 23.59 -7.34 -6.48
C GLY A 6 24.69 -6.29 -6.63
N ALA A 7 24.89 -5.77 -7.84
CA ALA A 7 25.91 -4.77 -8.12
C ALA A 7 25.61 -3.43 -7.43
N ILE A 8 24.35 -3.00 -7.38
CA ILE A 8 23.96 -1.77 -6.70
C ILE A 8 24.06 -1.89 -5.18
N ALA A 9 23.67 -3.03 -4.62
CA ALA A 9 23.86 -3.30 -3.20
C ALA A 9 25.34 -3.23 -2.81
N GLU A 10 26.24 -3.87 -3.56
CA GLU A 10 27.68 -3.82 -3.30
C GLU A 10 28.27 -2.40 -3.37
N ARG A 11 27.84 -1.60 -4.37
CA ARG A 11 28.29 -0.20 -4.50
C ARG A 11 27.83 0.65 -3.33
N LEU A 12 26.57 0.49 -2.89
CA LEU A 12 26.06 1.21 -1.73
C LEU A 12 26.75 0.78 -0.43
N LYS A 13 26.99 -0.52 -0.23
CA LYS A 13 27.76 -1.03 0.92
C LYS A 13 29.16 -0.42 0.98
N THR A 14 29.89 -0.49 -0.13
CA THR A 14 31.24 0.09 -0.25
C THR A 14 31.24 1.59 0.08
N HIS A 15 30.24 2.33 -0.42
CA HIS A 15 30.12 3.76 -0.13
C HIS A 15 29.86 4.02 1.36
N LEU A 16 28.93 3.29 1.96
CA LEU A 16 28.61 3.36 3.39
C LEU A 16 29.82 3.05 4.29
N GLU A 17 30.57 2.00 3.98
CA GLU A 17 31.79 1.64 4.73
C GLU A 17 32.87 2.72 4.60
N THR A 18 33.02 3.30 3.42
CA THR A 18 33.97 4.40 3.16
C THR A 18 33.68 5.62 4.04
N VAL A 19 32.40 5.92 4.29
CA VAL A 19 31.98 7.02 5.18
C VAL A 19 31.90 6.61 6.66
N GLY A 20 32.34 5.39 7.00
CA GLY A 20 32.49 4.92 8.37
C GLY A 20 31.30 4.14 8.94
N ALA A 21 30.42 3.61 8.09
CA ALA A 21 29.39 2.67 8.53
C ALA A 21 29.96 1.28 8.84
N GLN A 22 29.34 0.56 9.77
CA GLN A 22 29.52 -0.89 9.91
C GLN A 22 28.26 -1.59 9.43
N LEU A 23 28.46 -2.59 8.58
CA LEU A 23 27.40 -3.32 7.90
C LEU A 23 27.48 -4.80 8.30
N GLN A 24 26.33 -5.46 8.33
CA GLN A 24 26.20 -6.89 8.52
C GLN A 24 25.31 -7.46 7.42
N VAL A 25 25.75 -8.55 6.80
CA VAL A 25 24.93 -9.34 5.89
C VAL A 25 24.52 -10.61 6.62
N ASP A 26 23.22 -10.88 6.64
CA ASP A 26 22.66 -12.12 7.19
C ASP A 26 21.92 -12.86 6.08
N GLU A 27 22.41 -14.02 5.68
CA GLU A 27 21.83 -14.82 4.59
C GLU A 27 20.37 -15.20 4.85
N THR A 28 19.99 -15.36 6.11
CA THR A 28 18.60 -15.65 6.49
C THR A 28 17.74 -14.42 6.27
N PHE A 29 18.23 -13.21 6.54
CA PHE A 29 17.47 -11.98 6.30
C PHE A 29 17.39 -11.63 4.82
N VAL A 30 18.47 -11.86 4.05
CA VAL A 30 18.45 -11.76 2.59
C VAL A 30 17.37 -12.69 2.02
N ARG A 31 17.37 -13.97 2.42
CA ARG A 31 16.43 -14.95 1.88
C ARG A 31 14.98 -14.72 2.30
N MET A 32 14.73 -14.40 3.58
CA MET A 32 13.36 -14.31 4.11
C MET A 32 12.72 -12.93 3.88
N TYR A 33 13.51 -11.88 3.85
CA TYR A 33 13.02 -10.50 3.85
C TYR A 33 13.59 -9.64 2.74
N GLY A 34 14.52 -10.16 1.93
CA GLY A 34 15.19 -9.37 0.90
C GLY A 34 16.14 -8.31 1.45
N LEU A 35 16.52 -8.33 2.73
CA LEU A 35 17.45 -7.33 3.25
C LEU A 35 18.86 -7.61 2.72
N ASP A 36 19.38 -6.75 1.85
CA ASP A 36 20.72 -6.88 1.26
C ASP A 36 21.81 -6.78 2.33
N PHE A 37 21.58 -5.90 3.32
CA PHE A 37 22.44 -5.74 4.49
C PHE A 37 21.71 -4.98 5.60
N THR A 38 22.29 -5.00 6.79
CA THR A 38 21.88 -4.19 7.94
C THR A 38 23.01 -3.25 8.33
N LEU A 39 22.71 -1.96 8.44
CA LEU A 39 23.61 -0.95 8.97
C LEU A 39 23.47 -0.93 10.49
N THR A 40 24.55 -1.29 11.19
CA THR A 40 24.57 -1.49 12.67
C THR A 40 25.31 -0.40 13.41
N ARG A 41 26.12 0.41 12.72
CA ARG A 41 26.85 1.52 13.32
C ARG A 41 27.21 2.58 12.29
N LEU A 42 27.31 3.84 12.73
CA LEU A 42 28.02 4.91 12.04
C LEU A 42 29.11 5.44 12.96
N ARG A 43 30.31 5.65 12.42
CA ARG A 43 31.44 6.25 13.14
C ARG A 43 31.01 7.61 13.70
N ASP A 44 31.43 7.89 14.94
CA ASP A 44 31.17 9.15 15.67
C ASP A 44 29.68 9.48 15.93
N VAL A 45 28.77 8.56 15.62
CA VAL A 45 27.36 8.65 15.99
C VAL A 45 27.10 7.85 17.26
N HIS A 46 26.67 8.54 18.32
CA HIS A 46 26.39 7.92 19.63
C HIS A 46 25.04 7.18 19.69
N ALA A 47 24.12 7.51 18.78
CA ALA A 47 22.81 6.87 18.73
C ALA A 47 22.94 5.40 18.29
N HIS A 48 22.09 4.54 18.84
CA HIS A 48 21.97 3.17 18.34
C HIS A 48 21.46 3.18 16.90
N VAL A 49 22.17 2.48 16.02
CA VAL A 49 21.81 2.38 14.61
C VAL A 49 21.49 0.93 14.28
N ASN A 50 20.32 0.68 13.71
CA ASN A 50 19.93 -0.62 13.19
C ASN A 50 18.92 -0.37 12.05
N LEU A 51 19.45 -0.35 10.83
CA LEU A 51 18.68 -0.11 9.60
C LEU A 51 18.85 -1.29 8.65
N GLY A 52 17.79 -2.05 8.41
CA GLY A 52 17.74 -3.00 7.31
C GLY A 52 17.59 -2.26 5.98
N VAL A 53 18.41 -2.60 4.99
CA VAL A 53 18.38 -1.97 3.67
C VAL A 53 18.04 -3.03 2.63
N HIS A 54 17.07 -2.72 1.79
CA HIS A 54 16.86 -3.40 0.52
C HIS A 54 16.99 -2.37 -0.60
N ILE A 55 17.70 -2.71 -1.68
CA ILE A 55 17.89 -1.85 -2.85
C ILE A 55 17.69 -2.63 -4.14
N THR A 56 16.92 -2.06 -5.05
CA THR A 56 16.50 -2.71 -6.29
C THR A 56 16.37 -1.69 -7.42
N THR A 57 16.50 -2.14 -8.66
CA THR A 57 16.08 -1.37 -9.83
C THR A 57 14.65 -1.70 -10.28
N ALA A 58 14.04 -2.72 -9.68
CA ALA A 58 12.65 -3.08 -9.95
C ALA A 58 11.71 -2.10 -9.24
N LYS A 59 10.91 -1.37 -10.02
CA LYS A 59 9.91 -0.43 -9.51
C LYS A 59 8.60 -1.15 -9.19
N ASP A 60 7.98 -0.81 -8.06
CA ASP A 60 6.63 -1.27 -7.68
C ASP A 60 6.52 -2.82 -7.66
N ASN A 61 7.58 -3.54 -7.27
CA ASN A 61 7.60 -4.99 -7.21
C ASN A 61 6.87 -5.50 -5.95
N VAL A 62 5.64 -6.02 -6.14
CA VAL A 62 4.78 -6.51 -5.06
C VAL A 62 5.42 -7.63 -4.24
N GLU A 63 6.10 -8.58 -4.90
CA GLU A 63 6.72 -9.71 -4.20
C GLU A 63 7.85 -9.23 -3.27
N GLU A 64 8.69 -8.32 -3.77
CA GLU A 64 9.78 -7.73 -2.98
C GLU A 64 9.25 -6.87 -1.83
N LEU A 65 8.29 -5.99 -2.08
CA LEU A 65 7.66 -5.15 -1.05
C LEU A 65 6.99 -6.01 0.04
N THR A 66 6.28 -7.07 -0.36
CA THR A 66 5.63 -8.01 0.57
C THR A 66 6.63 -8.74 1.44
N LYS A 67 7.77 -9.19 0.89
CA LYS A 67 8.84 -9.82 1.69
C LYS A 67 9.50 -8.82 2.62
N PHE A 68 9.83 -7.64 2.10
CA PHE A 68 10.55 -6.60 2.82
C PHE A 68 9.80 -6.13 4.07
N ILE A 69 8.49 -5.90 3.97
CA ILE A 69 7.71 -5.36 5.07
C ILE A 69 7.70 -6.27 6.31
N GLN A 70 7.87 -7.57 6.10
CA GLN A 70 7.92 -8.56 7.18
C GLN A 70 9.14 -8.38 8.09
N ALA A 71 10.24 -7.81 7.60
CA ALA A 71 11.41 -7.53 8.44
C ALA A 71 11.06 -6.59 9.60
N SER A 72 10.35 -5.49 9.28
CA SER A 72 9.92 -4.51 10.27
C SER A 72 8.83 -5.05 11.19
N LYS A 73 7.86 -5.80 10.65
CA LYS A 73 6.74 -6.39 11.41
C LYS A 73 7.20 -7.42 12.43
N ARG A 74 8.22 -8.21 12.09
CA ARG A 74 8.79 -9.24 12.98
C ARG A 74 9.88 -8.71 13.92
N GLY A 75 10.18 -7.40 13.87
CA GLY A 75 11.19 -6.78 14.74
C GLY A 75 12.62 -7.24 14.47
N VAL A 76 12.89 -7.72 13.25
CA VAL A 76 14.23 -8.18 12.82
C VAL A 76 15.22 -7.03 12.80
N VAL A 77 14.72 -5.86 12.39
CA VAL A 77 15.45 -4.59 12.40
C VAL A 77 14.58 -3.51 13.06
N MET A 78 15.24 -2.51 13.66
CA MET A 78 14.55 -1.39 14.31
C MET A 78 13.87 -0.49 13.29
N LYS A 79 14.57 -0.22 12.19
CA LYS A 79 14.05 0.48 11.01
C LYS A 79 14.45 -0.28 9.75
N SER A 80 13.67 -0.14 8.69
CA SER A 80 14.01 -0.65 7.37
C SER A 80 13.75 0.39 6.28
N ILE A 81 14.61 0.42 5.26
CA ILE A 81 14.42 1.23 4.06
C ILE A 81 14.41 0.36 2.79
N TYR A 82 13.39 0.53 1.95
CA TYR A 82 13.27 -0.07 0.62
C TYR A 82 13.63 0.99 -0.43
N ILE A 83 14.68 0.76 -1.20
CA ILE A 83 15.23 1.74 -2.14
C ILE A 83 15.00 1.26 -3.56
N GLU A 84 14.15 1.97 -4.30
CA GLU A 84 14.02 1.81 -5.75
C GLU A 84 14.93 2.83 -6.42
N VAL A 85 15.85 2.37 -7.28
CA VAL A 85 16.75 3.24 -8.03
C VAL A 85 16.55 3.02 -9.52
N SER A 86 16.28 4.09 -10.26
CA SER A 86 16.26 4.00 -11.73
C SER A 86 17.61 3.52 -12.29
N ASP A 87 17.58 2.78 -13.39
CA ASP A 87 18.80 2.26 -14.03
C ASP A 87 19.76 3.40 -14.43
N ASP A 88 19.25 4.55 -14.87
CA ASP A 88 20.08 5.71 -15.22
C ASP A 88 20.72 6.37 -13.99
N ALA A 89 19.97 6.49 -12.89
CA ALA A 89 20.51 7.05 -11.65
C ALA A 89 21.59 6.14 -11.07
N PHE A 90 21.45 4.82 -11.20
CA PHE A 90 22.47 3.88 -10.73
C PHE A 90 23.87 4.17 -11.30
N GLU A 91 23.95 4.56 -12.57
CA GLU A 91 25.21 4.89 -13.24
C GLU A 91 25.69 6.33 -12.95
N THR A 92 24.78 7.26 -12.65
CA THR A 92 25.08 8.71 -12.70
C THR A 92 25.09 9.44 -11.35
N GLY A 93 24.66 8.81 -10.25
CA GLY A 93 24.68 9.48 -8.93
C GLY A 93 23.76 8.89 -7.85
N GLY A 94 23.04 7.83 -8.15
CA GLY A 94 22.04 7.22 -7.28
C GLY A 94 22.61 6.66 -5.98
N VAL A 95 23.89 6.23 -5.95
CA VAL A 95 24.51 5.68 -4.73
C VAL A 95 24.67 6.75 -3.63
N PRO A 96 25.29 7.93 -3.88
CA PRO A 96 25.26 9.04 -2.93
C PRO A 96 23.86 9.46 -2.47
N VAL A 97 22.88 9.44 -3.39
CA VAL A 97 21.48 9.79 -3.06
C VAL A 97 20.86 8.74 -2.14
N ALA A 98 21.06 7.45 -2.43
CA ALA A 98 20.62 6.33 -1.59
C ALA A 98 21.25 6.40 -0.19
N PHE A 99 22.53 6.76 -0.10
CA PHE A 99 23.17 7.05 1.18
C PHE A 99 22.47 8.18 1.93
N GLY A 100 22.20 9.31 1.26
CA GLY A 100 21.43 10.42 1.84
C GLY A 100 20.04 10.00 2.33
N ALA A 101 19.36 9.13 1.59
CA ALA A 101 18.07 8.57 1.98
C ALA A 101 18.19 7.67 3.24
N CYS A 102 19.21 6.82 3.34
CA CYS A 102 19.48 6.01 4.54
C CYS A 102 19.71 6.88 5.78
N VAL A 103 20.53 7.93 5.66
CA VAL A 103 20.81 8.88 6.75
C VAL A 103 19.52 9.61 7.15
N THR A 104 18.73 10.04 6.17
CA THR A 104 17.45 10.71 6.41
C THR A 104 16.46 9.79 7.12
N ALA A 105 16.29 8.55 6.67
CA ALA A 105 15.40 7.57 7.31
C ALA A 105 15.81 7.25 8.76
N LEU A 106 17.11 7.26 9.05
CA LEU A 106 17.64 7.03 10.39
C LEU A 106 17.36 8.22 11.33
N PHE A 107 17.75 9.42 10.94
CA PHE A 107 17.92 10.54 11.86
C PHE A 107 16.87 11.65 11.73
N ASP A 108 16.12 11.71 10.64
CA ASP A 108 15.06 12.70 10.52
C ASP A 108 13.90 12.35 11.45
N ARG A 109 13.51 13.31 12.30
CA ARG A 109 12.44 13.15 13.29
C ARG A 109 11.08 12.87 12.65
N ARG A 110 10.86 13.28 11.40
CA ARG A 110 9.65 12.95 10.63
C ARG A 110 9.47 11.44 10.49
N PHE A 111 10.57 10.69 10.42
CA PHE A 111 10.56 9.23 10.34
C PHE A 111 10.75 8.54 11.70
N SER A 112 10.58 9.25 12.82
CA SER A 112 10.78 8.65 14.16
C SER A 112 9.79 7.52 14.48
N GLN A 113 8.55 7.64 14.01
CA GLN A 113 7.50 6.62 14.21
C GLN A 113 7.41 5.61 13.07
N HIS A 114 8.16 5.83 11.98
CA HIS A 114 8.12 4.95 10.81
C HIS A 114 9.17 3.86 10.95
N ARG A 115 8.72 2.61 11.13
CA ARG A 115 9.60 1.42 11.21
C ARG A 115 10.04 0.93 9.84
N SER A 116 9.28 1.25 8.80
CA SER A 116 9.57 0.87 7.42
C SER A 116 9.23 2.05 6.52
N VAL A 117 10.14 2.40 5.61
CA VAL A 117 9.93 3.47 4.64
C VAL A 117 10.43 3.03 3.26
N GLY A 118 9.73 3.47 2.22
CA GLY A 118 10.17 3.33 0.85
C GLY A 118 10.80 4.62 0.36
N VAL A 119 11.76 4.53 -0.54
CA VAL A 119 12.31 5.68 -1.27
C VAL A 119 12.46 5.31 -2.74
N ARG A 120 12.13 6.26 -3.60
CA ARG A 120 12.31 6.16 -5.05
C ARG A 120 13.30 7.22 -5.50
N ILE A 121 14.36 6.79 -6.19
CA ILE A 121 15.39 7.64 -6.76
C ILE A 121 15.18 7.69 -8.28
N HIS A 122 14.86 8.87 -8.77
CA HIS A 122 14.54 9.15 -10.16
C HIS A 122 15.80 9.34 -11.00
N GLU A 123 15.64 9.32 -12.33
CA GLU A 123 16.73 9.43 -13.31
C GLU A 123 17.56 10.73 -13.12
N ASP A 124 16.91 11.80 -12.65
CA ASP A 124 17.54 13.09 -12.34
C ASP A 124 18.21 13.14 -10.95
N CYS A 125 18.36 11.99 -10.28
CA CYS A 125 18.88 11.86 -8.92
C CYS A 125 18.06 12.57 -7.84
N SER A 126 16.87 13.08 -8.16
CA SER A 126 15.89 13.48 -7.14
C SER A 126 15.31 12.22 -6.49
N PHE A 127 14.77 12.37 -5.26
CA PHE A 127 14.16 11.24 -4.58
C PHE A 127 12.90 11.62 -3.79
N GLN A 128 12.00 10.64 -3.67
CA GLN A 128 10.75 10.77 -2.94
C GLN A 128 10.58 9.59 -1.98
N PHE A 129 10.21 9.88 -0.73
CA PHE A 129 9.77 8.85 0.21
C PHE A 129 8.31 8.45 -0.03
N PHE A 130 8.01 7.18 0.21
CA PHE A 130 6.66 6.65 0.21
C PHE A 130 6.45 5.68 1.37
N GLU A 131 5.19 5.48 1.76
CA GLU A 131 4.83 4.48 2.77
C GLU A 131 4.67 3.11 2.11
N VAL A 132 5.44 2.13 2.59
CA VAL A 132 5.50 0.78 1.98
C VAL A 132 4.14 0.08 2.05
N GLU A 133 3.43 0.19 3.18
CA GLU A 133 2.09 -0.40 3.34
C GLU A 133 1.08 0.22 2.37
N GLU A 134 1.08 1.55 2.24
CA GLU A 134 0.20 2.24 1.30
C GLU A 134 0.52 1.85 -0.15
N ALA A 135 1.81 1.76 -0.50
CA ALA A 135 2.24 1.35 -1.84
C ALA A 135 1.79 -0.08 -2.17
N LEU A 136 1.96 -1.03 -1.23
CA LEU A 136 1.53 -2.41 -1.40
C LEU A 136 0.00 -2.49 -1.59
N ASN A 137 -0.77 -1.87 -0.69
CA ASN A 137 -2.23 -1.82 -0.79
C ASN A 137 -2.71 -1.22 -2.12
N ARG A 138 -2.02 -0.18 -2.62
CA ARG A 138 -2.34 0.44 -3.92
C ARG A 138 -2.05 -0.52 -5.07
N LEU A 139 -0.94 -1.24 -5.03
CA LEU A 139 -0.56 -2.18 -6.09
C LEU A 139 -1.47 -3.39 -6.10
N GLU A 140 -1.77 -3.98 -4.95
CA GLU A 140 -2.72 -5.10 -4.81
C GLU A 140 -4.11 -4.71 -5.36
N ARG A 141 -4.60 -3.50 -5.05
CA ARG A 141 -5.85 -3.01 -5.66
C ARG A 141 -5.77 -2.89 -7.17
N LYS A 142 -4.64 -2.43 -7.71
CA LYS A 142 -4.48 -2.29 -9.16
C LYS A 142 -4.53 -3.65 -9.86
N PHE A 143 -3.93 -4.69 -9.28
CA PHE A 143 -4.02 -6.05 -9.83
C PHE A 143 -5.45 -6.58 -9.86
N VAL A 144 -6.26 -6.24 -8.86
CA VAL A 144 -7.67 -6.68 -8.80
C VAL A 144 -8.58 -5.80 -9.68
N ASP A 145 -8.28 -4.52 -9.82
CA ASP A 145 -8.99 -3.62 -10.75
C ASP A 145 -8.68 -3.96 -12.22
N ASP A 146 -7.49 -4.47 -12.54
CA ASP A 146 -7.10 -4.87 -13.90
C ASP A 146 -7.90 -6.11 -14.40
N ASP A 147 -8.50 -6.90 -13.50
CA ASP A 147 -9.38 -8.02 -13.85
C ASP A 147 -10.85 -7.60 -14.05
N LEU A 148 -11.24 -6.40 -13.60
CA LEU A 148 -12.61 -5.90 -13.72
C LEU A 148 -12.79 -5.11 -15.02
N VAL A 149 -13.81 -5.49 -15.79
CA VAL A 149 -14.22 -4.79 -17.00
C VAL A 149 -15.37 -3.83 -16.67
N ILE A 150 -15.35 -2.64 -17.27
CA ILE A 150 -16.45 -1.68 -17.08
C ILE A 150 -17.78 -2.35 -17.45
N GLY A 151 -18.71 -2.36 -16.51
CA GLY A 151 -20.00 -3.05 -16.62
C GLY A 151 -20.12 -4.36 -15.85
N ASP A 152 -19.01 -4.90 -15.31
CA ASP A 152 -19.04 -6.12 -14.48
C ASP A 152 -19.94 -5.91 -13.25
N SER A 153 -20.89 -6.81 -13.04
CA SER A 153 -21.79 -6.80 -11.87
C SER A 153 -21.07 -7.30 -10.63
N LEU A 154 -21.27 -6.61 -9.52
CA LEU A 154 -20.64 -6.85 -8.23
C LEU A 154 -21.65 -6.62 -7.10
N ASP A 155 -21.47 -7.36 -6.02
CA ASP A 155 -22.28 -7.24 -4.80
C ASP A 155 -21.47 -6.56 -3.68
N GLY A 156 -22.15 -5.77 -2.87
CA GLY A 156 -21.50 -5.14 -1.73
C GLY A 156 -22.49 -4.52 -0.77
N LYS A 157 -21.94 -3.74 0.16
CA LYS A 157 -22.70 -3.04 1.19
C LYS A 157 -22.28 -1.59 1.25
N ILE A 158 -23.24 -0.66 1.22
CA ILE A 158 -22.97 0.75 1.52
C ILE A 158 -22.58 0.83 3.00
N ILE A 159 -21.32 1.23 3.25
CA ILE A 159 -20.74 1.36 4.59
C ILE A 159 -20.62 2.82 5.05
N ALA A 160 -20.78 3.76 4.13
CA ALA A 160 -20.76 5.19 4.42
C ALA A 160 -21.46 5.97 3.30
N TYR A 161 -22.25 6.98 3.68
CA TYR A 161 -22.83 7.95 2.76
C TYR A 161 -22.79 9.35 3.37
N PHE A 162 -22.32 10.32 2.59
CA PHE A 162 -22.20 11.72 2.97
C PHE A 162 -23.36 12.49 2.32
N THR A 163 -24.46 12.62 3.05
CA THR A 163 -25.73 13.19 2.56
C THR A 163 -25.59 14.62 2.03
N ASP A 164 -24.71 15.41 2.64
CA ASP A 164 -24.39 16.79 2.24
C ASP A 164 -23.64 16.88 0.91
N LYS A 165 -22.89 15.84 0.54
CA LYS A 165 -22.05 15.79 -0.66
C LYS A 165 -22.58 14.87 -1.76
N GLY A 166 -23.59 14.06 -1.46
CA GLY A 166 -24.24 13.18 -2.43
C GLY A 166 -23.37 12.00 -2.90
N PHE A 167 -22.40 11.55 -2.10
CA PHE A 167 -21.56 10.39 -2.43
C PHE A 167 -21.36 9.46 -1.24
N GLY A 168 -20.97 8.22 -1.52
CA GLY A 168 -20.67 7.23 -0.49
C GLY A 168 -19.67 6.19 -0.93
N PHE A 169 -19.52 5.17 -0.09
CA PHE A 169 -18.63 4.04 -0.30
C PHE A 169 -19.39 2.72 -0.14
N ILE A 170 -19.21 1.83 -1.13
CA ILE A 170 -19.65 0.45 -1.11
C ILE A 170 -18.44 -0.41 -0.77
N GLN A 171 -18.61 -1.40 0.12
CA GLN A 171 -17.60 -2.40 0.42
C GLN A 171 -18.08 -3.79 0.01
N THR A 172 -17.29 -4.50 -0.78
CA THR A 172 -17.54 -5.90 -1.17
C THR A 172 -17.15 -6.86 -0.03
N GLU A 173 -17.50 -8.14 -0.15
CA GLU A 173 -17.17 -9.17 0.85
C GLU A 173 -15.66 -9.30 1.10
N ASP A 174 -14.84 -9.16 0.06
CA ASP A 174 -13.38 -9.16 0.14
C ASP A 174 -12.78 -7.80 0.51
N GLU A 175 -13.56 -6.99 1.20
CA GLU A 175 -13.19 -5.68 1.75
C GLU A 175 -12.81 -4.59 0.73
N ARG A 176 -12.98 -4.81 -0.58
CA ARG A 176 -12.73 -3.78 -1.61
C ARG A 176 -13.73 -2.64 -1.48
N LYS A 177 -13.25 -1.40 -1.67
CA LYS A 177 -14.06 -0.19 -1.55
C LYS A 177 -14.27 0.50 -2.89
N PHE A 178 -15.53 0.76 -3.21
CA PHE A 178 -15.96 1.47 -4.41
C PHE A 178 -16.59 2.81 -4.03
N PHE A 179 -16.23 3.85 -4.76
CA PHE A 179 -16.87 5.15 -4.67
C PHE A 179 -18.13 5.18 -5.54
N PHE A 180 -19.24 5.67 -5.01
CA PHE A 180 -20.43 5.97 -5.82
C PHE A 180 -20.94 7.38 -5.54
N HIS A 181 -21.54 7.98 -6.56
CA HIS A 181 -22.28 9.24 -6.45
C HIS A 181 -23.79 8.93 -6.53
N ILE A 182 -24.65 9.74 -5.92
CA ILE A 182 -26.12 9.54 -5.95
C ILE A 182 -26.66 9.52 -7.39
N ALA A 183 -26.02 10.23 -8.31
CA ALA A 183 -26.37 10.23 -9.74
C ALA A 183 -26.15 8.86 -10.42
N ASN A 184 -25.37 7.96 -9.82
CA ASN A 184 -25.16 6.61 -10.32
C ASN A 184 -26.10 5.57 -9.68
N VAL A 185 -26.95 5.99 -8.74
CA VAL A 185 -27.98 5.14 -8.16
C VAL A 185 -29.13 5.10 -9.14
N VAL A 186 -29.51 3.90 -9.60
CA VAL A 186 -30.59 3.71 -10.58
C VAL A 186 -31.90 3.28 -9.94
N ASP A 187 -31.82 2.78 -8.71
CA ASP A 187 -32.95 2.37 -7.87
C ASP A 187 -33.54 3.59 -7.13
N ASP A 188 -34.84 3.84 -7.34
CA ASP A 188 -35.53 4.98 -6.75
C ASP A 188 -35.77 4.82 -5.24
N ASP A 189 -35.95 3.59 -4.74
CA ASP A 189 -36.13 3.31 -3.32
C ASP A 189 -34.81 3.52 -2.57
N LEU A 190 -33.70 3.04 -3.14
CA LEU A 190 -32.37 3.32 -2.61
C LEU A 190 -32.10 4.83 -2.60
N ARG A 191 -32.41 5.52 -3.70
CA ARG A 191 -32.22 6.96 -3.84
C ARG A 191 -33.04 7.74 -2.82
N ALA A 192 -34.25 7.29 -2.50
CA ALA A 192 -35.11 7.90 -1.48
C ALA A 192 -34.62 7.62 -0.05
N ARG A 193 -33.99 6.46 0.20
CA ARG A 193 -33.45 6.07 1.52
C ARG A 193 -32.16 6.81 1.87
N LEU A 194 -31.26 7.03 0.91
CA LEU A 194 -29.92 7.60 1.14
C LEU A 194 -29.88 8.97 1.86
N PRO A 195 -30.78 9.94 1.58
CA PRO A 195 -30.84 11.20 2.33
C PRO A 195 -31.05 11.03 3.84
N ALA A 196 -31.64 9.91 4.27
CA ALA A 196 -31.88 9.59 5.68
C ALA A 196 -30.83 8.61 6.25
N TYR A 197 -29.76 8.31 5.51
CA TYR A 197 -28.72 7.37 5.91
C TYR A 197 -28.09 7.75 7.25
N VAL A 198 -27.95 6.76 8.14
CA VAL A 198 -27.30 6.93 9.45
C VAL A 198 -25.92 6.30 9.44
N LEU A 199 -24.90 6.99 9.99
CA LEU A 199 -23.55 6.45 10.06
C LEU A 199 -23.53 5.11 10.82
N GLY A 200 -23.01 4.07 10.17
CA GLY A 200 -22.98 2.70 10.71
C GLY A 200 -24.11 1.81 10.19
N GLU A 201 -25.10 2.36 9.49
CA GLU A 201 -26.07 1.58 8.73
C GLU A 201 -25.37 0.86 7.57
N VAL A 202 -25.73 -0.40 7.35
CA VAL A 202 -25.17 -1.24 6.30
C VAL A 202 -26.30 -1.59 5.33
N ILE A 203 -26.20 -1.12 4.09
CA ILE A 203 -27.24 -1.33 3.07
C ILE A 203 -26.67 -2.24 1.97
N PRO A 204 -27.17 -3.48 1.83
CA PRO A 204 -26.79 -4.37 0.75
C PRO A 204 -27.21 -3.82 -0.62
N VAL A 205 -26.29 -3.87 -1.58
CA VAL A 205 -26.47 -3.32 -2.91
C VAL A 205 -25.78 -4.16 -3.98
N GLU A 206 -26.38 -4.15 -5.15
CA GLU A 206 -25.76 -4.58 -6.40
C GLU A 206 -25.30 -3.35 -7.18
N PHE A 207 -24.18 -3.47 -7.88
CA PHE A 207 -23.65 -2.39 -8.69
C PHE A 207 -22.80 -2.93 -9.84
N GLN A 208 -22.43 -2.04 -10.75
CA GLN A 208 -21.49 -2.34 -11.82
C GLN A 208 -20.18 -1.57 -11.67
N PHE A 209 -19.07 -2.19 -12.07
CA PHE A 209 -17.79 -1.53 -12.14
C PHE A 209 -17.82 -0.40 -13.18
N GLY A 210 -17.54 0.82 -12.74
CA GLY A 210 -17.54 2.03 -13.55
C GLY A 210 -16.14 2.50 -13.97
N GLY A 211 -15.11 1.70 -13.73
CA GLY A 211 -13.71 2.03 -14.03
C GLY A 211 -12.99 2.73 -12.87
N ASN A 212 -11.67 2.87 -13.05
CA ASN A 212 -10.79 3.59 -12.14
C ASN A 212 -10.14 4.76 -12.89
N ASP A 213 -10.71 5.96 -12.76
CA ASP A 213 -10.24 7.20 -13.41
C ASP A 213 -8.93 7.75 -12.79
N GLY A 214 -8.02 6.88 -12.33
CA GLY A 214 -6.82 7.26 -11.58
C GLY A 214 -7.11 7.81 -10.18
N LYS A 215 -8.29 7.50 -9.62
CA LYS A 215 -8.72 7.94 -8.29
C LYS A 215 -8.39 6.88 -7.25
N LYS A 216 -8.43 7.29 -5.97
CA LYS A 216 -8.11 6.42 -4.83
C LYS A 216 -9.02 5.19 -4.73
N TYR A 217 -10.27 5.31 -5.17
CA TYR A 217 -11.26 4.23 -5.17
C TYR A 217 -11.91 4.13 -6.55
N PRO A 218 -12.09 2.91 -7.09
CA PRO A 218 -12.83 2.70 -8.33
C PRO A 218 -14.27 3.16 -8.21
N LYS A 219 -14.89 3.47 -9.35
CA LYS A 219 -16.26 3.98 -9.42
C LYS A 219 -17.24 2.81 -9.47
N ALA A 220 -18.33 2.92 -8.72
CA ALA A 220 -19.53 2.11 -8.89
C ALA A 220 -20.59 2.89 -9.69
N ILE A 221 -21.20 2.21 -10.66
CA ILE A 221 -22.31 2.68 -11.49
C ILE A 221 -23.49 1.73 -11.40
N ASN A 222 -24.68 2.18 -11.82
CA ASN A 222 -25.90 1.37 -11.80
C ASN A 222 -26.18 0.72 -10.43
N VAL A 223 -26.04 1.51 -9.37
CA VAL A 223 -26.20 1.02 -7.99
C VAL A 223 -27.69 0.83 -7.69
N ALA A 224 -28.07 -0.33 -7.18
CA ALA A 224 -29.42 -0.72 -6.79
C ALA A 224 -29.42 -1.50 -5.48
N LEU A 225 -30.57 -1.59 -4.79
CA LEU A 225 -30.70 -2.52 -3.66
C LEU A 225 -30.48 -3.96 -4.16
N SER A 226 -29.80 -4.77 -3.35
CA SER A 226 -29.71 -6.20 -3.64
C SER A 226 -30.97 -6.90 -3.12
N ASP A 227 -31.56 -7.76 -3.95
CA ASP A 227 -32.77 -8.52 -3.63
C ASP A 227 -32.49 -9.66 -2.63
N GLU A 228 -31.23 -10.11 -2.51
CA GLU A 228 -30.85 -11.30 -1.73
C GLU A 228 -30.83 -11.11 -0.20
N PHE A 229 -31.07 -9.90 0.31
CA PHE A 229 -31.03 -9.61 1.75
C PHE A 229 -32.41 -9.47 2.44
N TYR A 230 -33.51 -9.71 1.71
CA TYR A 230 -34.85 -9.64 2.28
C TYR A 230 -35.34 -10.93 2.97
N ASP A 231 -34.57 -12.03 2.94
CA ASP A 231 -35.06 -13.36 3.36
C ASP A 231 -34.59 -13.87 4.75
N GLU A 232 -33.72 -13.17 5.51
CA GLU A 232 -33.17 -13.72 6.77
C GLU A 232 -33.71 -13.15 8.10
N GLU A 233 -34.62 -12.16 8.11
CA GLU A 233 -35.15 -11.58 9.37
C GLU A 233 -36.68 -11.69 9.58
N PHE A 234 -37.31 -12.78 9.12
CA PHE A 234 -38.73 -13.04 9.47
C PHE A 234 -39.07 -14.52 9.74
N ASP A 235 -38.24 -15.26 10.48
CA ASP A 235 -38.74 -16.41 11.24
C ASP A 235 -39.28 -15.92 12.60
N SER A 236 -40.47 -15.32 12.53
CA SER A 236 -41.25 -14.96 13.70
C SER A 236 -41.65 -16.22 14.46
N GLU A 237 -41.35 -16.18 15.76
CA GLU A 237 -41.79 -17.04 16.84
C GLU A 237 -43.01 -17.93 16.55
N GLY A 238 -42.80 -19.23 16.78
CA GLY A 238 -43.81 -20.25 16.68
C GLY A 238 -45.06 -19.93 17.50
N TYR A 239 -46.20 -20.03 16.82
CA TYR A 239 -47.47 -20.36 17.46
C TYR A 239 -47.30 -21.63 18.28
N ARG A 240 -47.49 -21.52 19.60
CA ARG A 240 -47.97 -22.62 20.43
C ARG A 240 -49.25 -22.16 21.10
N ASP A 241 -50.35 -22.72 20.61
CA ASP A 241 -51.61 -22.89 21.35
C ASP A 241 -51.38 -23.70 22.64
#